data_AF-A0A831QLM2-F1
#
_entry.id   AF-A0A831QLM2-F1
#
_cell.length_a   1.000
_cell.length_b   1.000
_cell.length_c   1.000
_cell.angle_alpha   90.00
_cell.angle_beta   90.00
_cell.angle_gamma   90.00
#
_symmetry.space_group_name_H-M   'P 1'
#
loop_
_entity.id
_entity.type
_entity.pdbx_description
1 polymer ?
#
loop_
_entity_poly.entity_id
_entity_poly.type
_entity_poly.pdbx_seq_one_letter_code
_entity_poly.pdbx_strand_id
1 'polypeptide(L)'
;MSSRKIKKKVMALLARADLSDTLAQIREMPPHDVTHSLFSAIARSEEIIRWHAVTCMGITVARLAAEDMEKARVVIRRLLWSLNDESGGIGWGAPE
;
A
#
# COMPACT_ATOMS: atom_id res chain seq x y z
N MET A 1 2.29 -5.11 -17.10
CA MET A 1 3.65 -5.28 -16.53
C MET A 1 3.65 -6.48 -15.60
N SER A 2 4.76 -7.22 -15.44
CA SER A 2 4.83 -8.29 -14.41
C SER A 2 4.67 -7.70 -13.01
N SER A 3 3.96 -8.39 -12.11
CA SER A 3 3.74 -7.99 -10.70
C SER A 3 5.04 -7.64 -9.97
N ARG A 4 6.14 -8.35 -10.29
CA ARG A 4 7.48 -8.07 -9.74
C ARG A 4 8.03 -6.71 -10.18
N LYS A 5 7.78 -6.30 -11.43
CA LYS A 5 8.21 -4.99 -11.95
C LYS A 5 7.43 -3.86 -11.28
N ILE A 6 6.13 -4.06 -11.07
CA ILE A 6 5.27 -3.10 -10.38
C ILE A 6 5.74 -2.91 -8.94
N LYS A 7 5.93 -4.01 -8.20
CA LYS A 7 6.43 -3.95 -6.82
C LYS A 7 7.76 -3.20 -6.73
N LYS A 8 8.72 -3.49 -7.61
CA LYS A 8 10.01 -2.77 -7.64
C LYS A 8 9.83 -1.27 -7.90
N LYS A 9 8.95 -0.89 -8.83
CA LYS A 9 8.66 0.51 -9.14
C LYS A 9 8.03 1.22 -7.94
N VAL A 10 7.00 0.63 -7.33
CA VAL A 10 6.33 1.19 -6.15
C VAL A 10 7.32 1.41 -5.02
N MET A 11 8.15 0.41 -4.69
CA MET A 11 9.17 0.55 -3.63
C MET A 11 10.17 1.66 -3.92
N ALA A 12 10.60 1.81 -5.17
CA ALA A 12 11.52 2.87 -5.57
C ALA A 12 10.89 4.28 -5.48
N LEU A 13 9.57 4.39 -5.69
CA LEU A 13 8.84 5.65 -5.49
C LEU A 13 8.70 5.99 -4.01
N LEU A 14 8.29 5.00 -3.19
CA LEU A 14 8.08 5.20 -1.76
C LEU A 14 9.37 5.59 -1.00
N ALA A 15 10.54 5.22 -1.51
CA ALA A 15 11.83 5.58 -0.93
C ALA A 15 12.30 7.02 -1.23
N ARG A 16 11.57 7.78 -2.08
CA ARG A 16 11.89 9.17 -2.40
C ARG A 16 11.49 10.09 -1.25
N ALA A 17 12.18 11.22 -1.10
CA ALA A 17 11.84 12.27 -0.12
C ALA A 17 10.58 13.06 -0.50
N ASP A 18 10.30 13.22 -1.79
CA ASP A 18 9.16 13.98 -2.27
C ASP A 18 7.88 13.14 -2.30
N LEU A 19 7.03 13.33 -1.28
CA LEU A 19 5.74 12.69 -1.17
C LEU A 19 4.78 13.14 -2.27
N SER A 20 4.84 14.40 -2.71
CA SER A 20 3.92 14.94 -3.73
C SER A 20 4.17 14.28 -5.09
N ASP A 21 5.44 14.18 -5.52
CA ASP A 21 5.83 13.43 -6.72
C ASP A 21 5.45 11.95 -6.60
N THR A 22 5.70 11.36 -5.42
CA THR A 22 5.34 9.96 -5.14
C THR A 22 3.84 9.71 -5.32
N LEU A 23 3.00 10.60 -4.76
CA LEU A 23 1.54 10.52 -4.89
C LEU A 23 1.08 10.68 -6.33
N ALA A 24 1.64 11.65 -7.06
CA ALA A 24 1.31 11.87 -8.46
C ALA A 24 1.61 10.61 -9.29
N GLN A 25 2.78 10.00 -9.11
CA GLN A 25 3.16 8.81 -9.88
C GLN A 25 2.39 7.55 -9.49
N ILE A 26 2.07 7.38 -8.20
CA ILE A 26 1.20 6.28 -7.74
C ILE A 26 -0.20 6.42 -8.31
N ARG A 27 -0.71 7.65 -8.47
CA ARG A 27 -2.04 7.89 -9.04
C ARG A 27 -2.14 7.46 -10.51
N GLU A 28 -1.07 7.55 -11.28
CA GLU A 28 -1.05 7.11 -12.68
C GLU A 28 -1.00 5.58 -12.83
N MET A 29 -0.91 4.82 -11.73
CA MET A 29 -0.84 3.35 -11.76
C MET A 29 -2.21 2.72 -11.49
N PRO A 30 -2.48 1.51 -12.05
CA PRO A 30 -3.70 0.76 -11.76
C PRO A 30 -3.83 0.44 -10.25
N PRO A 31 -4.94 0.83 -9.59
CA PRO A 31 -5.07 0.71 -8.14
C PRO A 31 -4.93 -0.73 -7.60
N HIS A 32 -5.42 -1.71 -8.36
CA HIS A 32 -5.32 -3.13 -8.03
C HIS A 32 -3.87 -3.62 -7.93
N ASP A 33 -2.98 -3.15 -8.80
CA ASP A 33 -1.59 -3.60 -8.83
C ASP A 33 -0.74 -2.91 -7.76
N VAL A 34 -1.12 -1.67 -7.41
CA VAL A 34 -0.45 -0.85 -6.40
C VAL A 34 -0.76 -1.35 -4.98
N THR A 35 -2.03 -1.62 -4.69
CA THR A 35 -2.50 -2.01 -3.33
C THR A 35 -1.70 -3.17 -2.75
N HIS A 36 -1.43 -4.23 -3.52
CA HIS A 36 -0.62 -5.37 -3.05
C HIS A 36 0.80 -4.94 -2.63
N SER A 37 1.41 -4.03 -3.38
CA SER A 37 2.76 -3.54 -3.07
C SER A 37 2.75 -2.68 -1.80
N LEU A 38 1.72 -1.83 -1.65
CA LEU A 38 1.54 -0.96 -0.48
C LEU A 38 1.35 -1.77 0.81
N PHE A 39 0.60 -2.87 0.79
CA PHE A 39 0.48 -3.78 1.95
C PHE A 39 1.83 -4.29 2.45
N SER A 40 2.77 -4.56 1.55
CA SER A 40 4.12 -4.99 1.96
C SER A 40 5.03 -3.83 2.40
N ALA A 41 4.64 -2.60 2.14
CA ALA A 41 5.42 -1.39 2.42
C ALA A 41 5.00 -0.73 3.75
N ILE A 42 3.73 -0.83 4.16
CA ILE A 42 3.25 -0.34 5.47
C ILE A 42 3.89 -1.06 6.66
N ALA A 43 4.43 -2.27 6.47
CA ALA A 43 5.11 -3.06 7.49
C ALA A 43 6.65 -3.00 7.35
N ARG A 44 7.19 -1.98 6.68
CA ARG A 44 8.64 -1.79 6.54
C ARG A 44 9.21 -1.07 7.74
N SER A 45 10.43 -1.45 8.13
CA SER A 45 11.20 -0.74 9.16
C SER A 45 11.62 0.66 8.69
N GLU A 46 11.90 0.84 7.39
CA GLU A 46 12.24 2.14 6.83
C GLU A 46 11.06 3.12 6.92
N GLU A 47 11.16 4.11 7.81
CA GLU A 47 10.03 4.99 8.14
C GLU A 47 9.49 5.77 6.94
N ILE A 48 10.38 6.27 6.09
CA ILE A 48 10.00 7.01 4.89
C ILE A 48 9.12 6.16 3.97
N ILE A 49 9.50 4.90 3.75
CA ILE A 49 8.74 3.95 2.93
C ILE A 49 7.41 3.65 3.61
N ARG A 50 7.42 3.41 4.93
CA ARG A 50 6.22 3.11 5.71
C ARG A 50 5.20 4.24 5.65
N TRP A 51 5.59 5.47 5.96
CA TRP A 51 4.70 6.62 5.98
C TRP A 51 4.23 7.04 4.58
N HIS A 52 5.10 6.93 3.56
CA HIS A 52 4.67 7.13 2.18
C HIS A 52 3.66 6.06 1.76
N ALA A 53 3.87 4.79 2.15
CA ALA A 53 2.96 3.71 1.83
C ALA A 53 1.58 3.91 2.46
N VAL A 54 1.53 4.33 3.73
CA VAL A 54 0.28 4.65 4.43
C VAL A 54 -0.49 5.74 3.69
N THR A 55 0.20 6.82 3.31
CA THR A 55 -0.43 7.95 2.60
C THR A 55 -0.92 7.54 1.20
N CYS A 56 -0.08 6.83 0.44
CA CYS A 56 -0.45 6.30 -0.88
C CYS A 56 -1.61 5.31 -0.81
N MET A 57 -1.70 4.51 0.26
CA MET A 57 -2.79 3.56 0.47
C MET A 57 -4.13 4.30 0.59
N GLY A 58 -4.18 5.37 1.40
CA GLY A 58 -5.38 6.18 1.56
C GLY A 58 -5.94 6.69 0.23
N ILE A 59 -5.09 7.34 -0.58
CA ILE A 59 -5.50 7.86 -1.90
C ILE A 59 -5.88 6.74 -2.88
N THR A 60 -5.16 5.62 -2.85
CA THR A 60 -5.44 4.48 -3.74
C THR A 60 -6.77 3.82 -3.40
N VAL A 61 -7.08 3.67 -2.12
CA VAL A 61 -8.37 3.12 -1.64
C VAL A 61 -9.52 4.09 -1.91
N ALA A 62 -9.32 5.40 -1.74
CA ALA A 62 -10.32 6.40 -2.09
C ALA A 62 -10.69 6.35 -3.58
N ARG A 63 -9.70 6.18 -4.47
CA ARG A 63 -9.92 5.99 -5.90
C ARG A 63 -10.63 4.67 -6.22
N LEU A 64 -10.20 3.58 -5.59
CA LEU A 64 -10.89 2.30 -5.68
C LEU A 64 -12.35 2.44 -5.28
N ALA A 65 -12.67 3.18 -4.22
CA ALA A 65 -14.03 3.35 -3.75
C ALA A 65 -14.91 4.11 -4.74
N ALA A 66 -14.33 5.07 -5.47
CA ALA A 66 -15.01 5.81 -6.53
C ALA A 66 -15.28 4.95 -7.78
N GLU A 67 -14.40 3.99 -8.08
CA GLU A 67 -14.55 3.06 -9.20
C GLU A 67 -15.41 1.83 -8.86
N ASP A 68 -15.21 1.27 -7.67
CA ASP A 68 -15.80 0.02 -7.17
C ASP A 68 -15.68 -0.04 -5.63
N MET A 69 -16.77 0.34 -4.96
CA MET A 69 -16.84 0.36 -3.50
C MET A 69 -16.55 -1.00 -2.86
N GLU A 70 -16.92 -2.12 -3.51
CA GLU A 70 -16.70 -3.43 -2.92
C GLU A 70 -15.22 -3.80 -2.94
N LYS A 71 -14.48 -3.46 -4.01
CA LYS A 71 -13.02 -3.60 -4.03
C LYS A 71 -12.36 -2.78 -2.92
N ALA A 72 -12.82 -1.56 -2.65
CA ALA A 72 -12.30 -0.75 -1.55
C ALA A 72 -12.57 -1.40 -0.18
N ARG A 73 -13.78 -1.91 0.05
CA ARG A 73 -14.13 -2.62 1.30
C ARG A 73 -13.26 -3.86 1.54
N VAL A 74 -12.90 -4.59 0.48
CA VAL A 74 -11.95 -5.72 0.58
C VAL A 74 -10.60 -5.26 1.13
N VAL A 75 -10.08 -4.12 0.66
CA VAL A 75 -8.81 -3.57 1.15
C VAL A 75 -8.91 -3.14 2.61
N ILE A 76 -9.97 -2.42 2.99
CA ILE A 76 -10.19 -1.99 4.38
C ILE A 76 -10.35 -3.20 5.31
N ARG A 77 -11.12 -4.23 4.91
CA ARG A 77 -11.29 -5.47 5.69
C ARG A 77 -9.96 -6.16 5.93
N ARG A 78 -9.09 -6.21 4.91
CA ARG A 78 -7.75 -6.78 5.03
C ARG A 78 -6.86 -5.99 6.00
N LEU A 79 -6.93 -4.65 5.99
CA LEU A 79 -6.24 -3.82 6.99
C LEU A 79 -6.77 -4.10 8.40
N LEU A 80 -8.09 -4.19 8.56
CA LEU A 80 -8.71 -4.51 9.85
C LEU A 80 -8.27 -5.87 10.38
N TRP A 81 -8.21 -6.89 9.52
CA TRP A 81 -7.69 -8.21 9.89
C TRP A 81 -6.20 -8.20 10.22
N SER A 82 -5.40 -7.34 9.58
CA SER A 82 -3.97 -7.22 9.94
C SER A 82 -3.73 -6.60 11.32
N LEU A 83 -4.75 -5.98 11.93
CA LEU A 83 -4.69 -5.45 13.30
C LEU A 83 -5.06 -6.49 14.36
N ASN A 84 -5.64 -7.63 13.97
CA ASN A 84 -6.09 -8.64 14.92
C ASN A 84 -4.94 -9.64 15.17
N ASP A 85 -4.55 -9.76 16.44
CA ASP A 85 -3.34 -10.46 16.92
C ASP A 85 -3.34 -11.99 16.69
N GLU A 86 -4.48 -12.58 16.31
CA GLU A 86 -4.59 -14.02 16.00
C GLU A 86 -3.93 -14.44 14.67
N SER A 87 -3.35 -13.52 13.90
CA SER A 87 -2.61 -13.86 12.66
C SER A 87 -1.15 -14.25 12.91
N GLY A 88 -0.80 -14.77 14.09
CA GLY A 88 0.55 -15.20 14.52
C GLY A 88 1.33 -16.16 13.60
N GLY A 89 0.83 -16.46 12.40
CA GLY A 89 1.53 -17.17 11.33
C GLY A 89 1.87 -16.34 10.07
N ILE A 90 1.46 -15.08 9.96
CA ILE A 90 1.84 -14.21 8.83
C ILE A 90 2.71 -13.10 9.38
N GLY A 91 4.01 -13.14 9.06
CA GLY A 91 4.98 -12.10 9.39
C GLY A 91 4.66 -10.77 8.71
N TRP A 92 3.61 -10.11 9.19
CA TRP A 92 3.43 -8.67 9.03
C TRP A 92 4.38 -8.07 10.04
N GLY A 93 5.56 -7.63 9.60
CA GLY A 93 6.51 -6.90 10.44
C GLY A 93 5.98 -5.54 10.88
N ALA A 94 4.78 -5.49 11.45
CA ALA A 94 4.31 -4.38 12.25
C ALA A 94 5.14 -4.42 13.54
N PRO A 95 6.12 -3.50 13.72
CA PRO A 95 6.86 -3.47 14.96
C PRO A 95 5.90 -3.03 16.08
N GLU A 96 6.09 -3.65 17.25
CA GLU A 96 5.64 -3.13 18.53
C GLU A 96 6.16 -1.70 18.77
#